data_AF-A2BVC4-F1
#
_entry.id   AF-A2BVC4-F1
#
_cell.length_a   1.000
_cell.length_b   1.000
_cell.length_c   1.000
_cell.angle_alpha   90.00
_cell.angle_beta   90.00
_cell.angle_gamma   90.00
#
_symmetry.space_group_name_H-M   'P 1'
#
loop_
_entity.id
_entity.type
_entity.pdbx_description
1 polymer ?
#
loop_
_entity_poly.entity_id
_entity_poly.type
_entity_poly.pdbx_seq_one_letter_code
_entity_poly.pdbx_strand_id
1 'polypeptide(L)'
;MTQLSSNDVPSMGRRQFMNLLTFGTATGVALGALYPVANYFMPLRAGGGGGGTSAKDELGNPVTKTGWLANHQAGDRSLVQGLKGDPTYLIVNSEGDIGEFGLNAICTHLGCVVPWDSGANKFICPCHGSQYDTNGKVVRGPAPLSLALAHVDVDDDAVLVKQWSETDFRTNENPWWA
;
A
#
# COMPACT_ATOMS: atom_id res chain seq x y z
N MET A 1 -29.52 -65.25 -20.76
CA MET A 1 -29.61 -63.81 -20.43
C MET A 1 -29.55 -63.69 -18.92
N THR A 2 -28.52 -63.06 -18.39
CA THR A 2 -28.42 -62.76 -16.95
C THR A 2 -29.30 -61.55 -16.65
N GLN A 3 -30.59 -61.79 -16.36
CA GLN A 3 -31.49 -60.75 -15.82
C GLN A 3 -31.36 -60.71 -14.29
N LEU A 4 -31.17 -59.51 -13.75
CA LEU A 4 -31.16 -59.22 -12.32
C LEU A 4 -32.59 -59.26 -11.76
N SER A 5 -32.76 -59.67 -10.50
CA SER A 5 -34.07 -59.62 -9.85
C SER A 5 -34.43 -58.16 -9.48
N SER A 6 -35.73 -57.85 -9.39
CA SER A 6 -36.18 -56.49 -9.02
C SER A 6 -35.69 -56.06 -7.64
N ASN A 7 -35.42 -57.00 -6.74
CA ASN A 7 -34.86 -56.75 -5.41
C ASN A 7 -33.37 -56.35 -5.44
N ASP A 8 -32.67 -56.61 -6.55
CA ASP A 8 -31.26 -56.26 -6.72
C ASP A 8 -31.05 -54.82 -7.24
N VAL A 9 -32.14 -54.08 -7.50
CA VAL A 9 -32.09 -52.72 -8.03
C VAL A 9 -32.07 -51.68 -6.89
N PRO A 10 -31.06 -50.79 -6.81
CA PRO A 10 -30.97 -49.82 -5.72
C PRO A 10 -32.11 -48.79 -5.79
N SER A 11 -32.70 -48.51 -4.63
CA SER A 11 -33.72 -47.47 -4.45
C SER A 11 -33.17 -46.06 -4.75
N MET A 12 -34.06 -45.09 -4.99
CA MET A 12 -33.67 -43.71 -5.29
C MET A 12 -32.78 -43.08 -4.20
N GLY A 13 -33.05 -43.35 -2.91
CA GLY A 13 -32.21 -42.85 -1.82
C GLY A 13 -30.77 -43.38 -1.88
N ARG A 14 -30.57 -44.66 -2.23
CA ARG A 14 -29.22 -45.22 -2.42
C ARG A 14 -28.51 -44.60 -3.63
N ARG A 15 -29.24 -44.33 -4.72
CA ARG A 15 -28.69 -43.65 -5.91
C ARG A 15 -28.29 -42.21 -5.62
N GLN A 16 -29.10 -41.46 -4.89
CA GLN A 16 -28.79 -40.09 -4.46
C GLN A 16 -27.57 -40.06 -3.54
N PHE A 17 -27.49 -40.99 -2.58
CA PHE A 17 -26.32 -41.12 -1.70
C PHE A 17 -25.04 -41.44 -2.48
N MET A 18 -25.10 -42.39 -3.43
CA MET A 18 -23.95 -42.68 -4.29
C MET A 18 -23.57 -41.51 -5.20
N ASN A 19 -24.54 -40.77 -5.74
CA ASN A 19 -24.25 -39.56 -6.52
C ASN A 19 -23.57 -38.47 -5.68
N LEU A 20 -23.99 -38.29 -4.43
CA LEU A 20 -23.33 -37.35 -3.51
C LEU A 20 -21.85 -37.72 -3.31
N LEU A 21 -21.53 -39.01 -3.12
CA LEU A 21 -20.15 -39.47 -2.99
C LEU A 21 -19.35 -39.28 -4.28
N THR A 22 -19.93 -39.63 -5.43
CA THR A 22 -19.29 -39.50 -6.75
C THR A 22 -18.99 -38.04 -7.08
N PHE A 23 -19.99 -37.17 -7.03
CA PHE A 23 -19.82 -35.75 -7.33
C PHE A 23 -19.02 -35.04 -6.24
N GLY A 24 -19.15 -35.41 -4.97
CA GLY A 24 -18.31 -34.90 -3.89
C GLY A 24 -16.83 -35.18 -4.12
N THR A 25 -16.48 -36.39 -4.57
CA THR A 25 -15.10 -36.76 -4.90
C THR A 25 -14.60 -35.99 -6.13
N ALA A 26 -15.41 -35.91 -7.19
CA ALA A 26 -15.07 -35.15 -8.40
C ALA A 26 -14.87 -33.66 -8.11
N THR A 27 -15.74 -33.06 -7.28
CA THR A 27 -15.60 -31.68 -6.81
C THR A 27 -14.32 -31.52 -5.98
N GLY A 28 -13.99 -32.47 -5.10
CA GLY A 28 -12.74 -32.44 -4.33
C GLY A 28 -11.49 -32.40 -5.22
N VAL A 29 -11.44 -33.24 -6.27
CA VAL A 29 -10.35 -33.22 -7.26
C VAL A 29 -10.30 -31.88 -8.02
N ALA A 30 -11.46 -31.37 -8.45
CA ALA A 30 -11.54 -30.10 -9.16
C ALA A 30 -11.07 -28.92 -8.29
N LEU A 31 -11.47 -28.87 -7.01
CA LEU A 31 -11.02 -27.86 -6.06
C LEU A 31 -9.52 -27.97 -5.76
N GLY A 32 -9.00 -29.20 -5.61
CA GLY A 32 -7.57 -29.45 -5.42
C GLY A 32 -6.73 -28.97 -6.60
N ALA A 33 -7.23 -29.15 -7.84
CA ALA A 33 -6.58 -28.65 -9.05
C ALA A 33 -6.73 -27.12 -9.23
N LEU A 34 -7.87 -26.55 -8.83
CA LEU A 34 -8.15 -25.12 -8.98
C LEU A 34 -7.41 -24.26 -7.94
N TYR A 35 -7.19 -24.77 -6.72
CA TYR A 35 -6.52 -24.02 -5.65
C TYR A 35 -5.14 -23.46 -6.04
N PRO A 36 -4.17 -24.24 -6.57
CA PRO A 36 -2.89 -23.69 -6.98
C PRO A 36 -3.02 -22.70 -8.16
N VAL A 37 -3.97 -22.91 -9.06
CA VAL A 37 -4.23 -21.97 -10.18
C VAL A 37 -4.77 -20.64 -9.65
N ALA A 38 -5.71 -20.68 -8.70
CA ALA A 38 -6.23 -19.46 -8.07
C ALA A 38 -5.13 -18.70 -7.30
N ASN A 39 -4.27 -19.42 -6.57
CA ASN A 39 -3.14 -18.79 -5.86
C ASN A 39 -2.06 -18.27 -6.80
N TYR A 40 -1.88 -18.87 -7.97
CA TYR A 40 -0.91 -18.39 -8.97
C TYR A 40 -1.22 -16.97 -9.46
N PHE A 41 -2.50 -16.59 -9.55
CA PHE A 41 -2.90 -15.23 -9.93
C PHE A 41 -2.90 -14.23 -8.77
N MET A 42 -2.79 -14.68 -7.52
CA MET A 42 -2.62 -13.78 -6.39
C MET A 42 -1.15 -13.37 -6.28
N PRO A 43 -0.83 -12.06 -6.33
CA PRO A 43 0.54 -11.62 -6.29
C PRO A 43 1.20 -12.02 -4.97
N LEU A 44 2.43 -12.51 -5.04
CA LEU A 44 3.23 -12.77 -3.86
C LEU A 44 3.44 -11.45 -3.10
N ARG A 45 3.21 -11.48 -1.78
CA ARG A 45 3.48 -10.33 -0.93
C ARG A 45 4.99 -10.05 -0.96
N ALA A 46 5.37 -8.82 -1.30
CA ALA A 46 6.76 -8.38 -1.17
C ALA A 46 7.21 -8.56 0.29
N GLY A 47 8.42 -9.08 0.50
CA GLY A 47 8.98 -9.29 1.83
C GLY A 47 8.97 -7.98 2.63
N GLY A 48 8.20 -7.91 3.70
CA GLY A 48 8.16 -6.78 4.61
C GLY A 48 9.17 -6.99 5.73
N GLY A 49 10.33 -6.33 5.65
CA GLY A 49 11.23 -6.22 6.79
C GLY A 49 10.67 -5.24 7.82
N GLY A 50 10.68 -5.60 9.10
CA GLY A 50 10.20 -4.72 10.19
C GLY A 50 11.02 -3.43 10.36
N GLY A 51 12.16 -3.29 9.67
CA GLY A 51 13.08 -2.16 9.77
C GLY A 51 12.74 -0.95 8.89
N GLY A 52 11.66 -0.98 8.11
CA GLY A 52 11.37 0.06 7.11
C GLY A 52 11.97 -0.25 5.74
N THR A 53 11.53 0.51 4.74
CA THR A 53 12.00 0.38 3.35
C THR A 53 12.97 1.50 3.06
N SER A 54 14.11 1.22 2.43
CA SER A 54 15.05 2.28 2.03
C SER A 54 14.38 3.19 0.99
N ALA A 55 14.39 4.50 1.23
CA ALA A 55 13.97 5.49 0.24
C ALA A 55 14.86 5.39 -1.00
N LYS A 56 14.26 5.50 -2.19
CA LYS A 56 14.99 5.47 -3.45
C LYS A 56 14.77 6.72 -4.27
N ASP A 57 15.77 7.10 -5.06
CA ASP A 57 15.64 8.19 -6.03
C ASP A 57 14.83 7.75 -7.27
N GLU A 58 14.68 8.67 -8.22
CA GLU A 58 14.02 8.44 -9.51
C GLU A 58 14.69 7.35 -10.38
N LEU A 59 15.97 7.06 -10.15
CA LEU A 59 16.73 6.02 -10.83
C LEU A 59 16.69 4.68 -10.08
N GLY A 60 16.07 4.63 -8.91
CA GLY A 60 15.96 3.44 -8.05
C GLY A 60 17.17 3.19 -7.15
N ASN A 61 18.12 4.12 -7.06
CA ASN A 61 19.25 4.03 -6.13
C ASN A 61 18.81 4.40 -4.72
N PRO A 62 19.36 3.75 -3.67
CA PRO A 62 19.06 4.12 -2.29
C PRO A 62 19.54 5.55 -1.99
N VAL A 63 18.69 6.34 -1.36
CA VAL A 63 18.99 7.72 -0.95
C VAL A 63 19.83 7.70 0.32
N THR A 64 20.97 8.40 0.31
CA THR A 64 21.79 8.64 1.49
C THR A 64 21.52 10.02 2.08
N LYS A 65 21.61 10.17 3.42
CA LYS A 65 21.42 11.46 4.08
C LYS A 65 22.47 12.47 3.62
N THR A 66 23.74 12.06 3.56
CA THR A 66 24.85 12.91 3.08
C THR A 66 24.62 13.41 1.65
N GLY A 67 24.21 12.53 0.73
CA GLY A 67 23.95 12.88 -0.67
C GLY A 67 22.69 13.73 -0.83
N TRP A 68 21.67 13.48 0.00
CA TRP A 68 20.42 14.23 -0.03
C TRP A 68 20.63 15.68 0.42
N LEU A 69 21.27 15.88 1.57
CA LEU A 69 21.53 17.19 2.16
C LEU A 69 22.54 18.03 1.38
N ALA A 70 23.37 17.40 0.53
CA ALA A 70 24.25 18.12 -0.39
C ALA A 70 23.49 18.87 -1.50
N ASN A 71 22.32 18.35 -1.91
CA ASN A 71 21.55 18.87 -3.03
C ASN A 71 20.25 19.59 -2.63
N HIS A 72 19.74 19.35 -1.41
CA HIS A 72 18.47 19.90 -0.92
C HIS A 72 18.71 20.84 0.27
N GLN A 73 18.20 22.08 0.16
CA GLN A 73 18.34 23.09 1.21
C GLN A 73 17.24 22.98 2.27
N ALA A 74 17.40 23.70 3.39
CA ALA A 74 16.39 23.79 4.43
C ALA A 74 15.05 24.30 3.87
N GLY A 75 13.96 23.61 4.19
CA GLY A 75 12.62 23.89 3.68
C GLY A 75 12.28 23.24 2.34
N ASP A 76 13.24 22.57 1.71
CA ASP A 76 13.01 21.84 0.47
C ASP A 76 12.14 20.60 0.69
N ARG A 77 11.36 20.26 -0.33
CA ARG A 77 10.37 19.18 -0.33
C ARG A 77 10.46 18.47 -1.66
N SER A 78 11.24 17.40 -1.67
CA SER A 78 11.49 16.60 -2.87
C SER A 78 10.94 15.19 -2.74
N LEU A 79 10.57 14.62 -3.89
CA LEU A 79 9.98 13.30 -3.98
C LEU A 79 11.06 12.22 -3.95
N VAL A 80 10.79 11.17 -3.18
CA VAL A 80 11.50 9.89 -3.23
C VAL A 80 10.48 8.77 -3.39
N GLN A 81 10.95 7.61 -3.82
CA GLN A 81 10.18 6.39 -3.70
C GLN A 81 10.15 5.95 -2.23
N GLY A 82 8.97 5.98 -1.62
CA GLY A 82 8.76 5.58 -0.23
C GLY A 82 8.14 4.19 -0.09
N LEU A 83 7.20 4.07 0.85
CA LEU A 83 6.53 2.80 1.15
C LEU A 83 5.73 2.29 -0.05
N LYS A 84 5.81 0.98 -0.31
CA LYS A 84 5.07 0.28 -1.40
C LYS A 84 5.35 0.83 -2.81
N GLY A 85 6.36 1.68 -2.97
CA GLY A 85 6.67 2.34 -4.24
C GLY A 85 5.97 3.67 -4.45
N ASP A 86 5.17 4.14 -3.48
CA ASP A 86 4.47 5.41 -3.59
C ASP A 86 5.44 6.60 -3.49
N PRO A 87 5.22 7.67 -4.27
CA PRO A 87 6.01 8.89 -4.16
C PRO A 87 5.75 9.53 -2.79
N THR A 88 6.82 9.70 -2.01
CA THR A 88 6.79 10.30 -0.67
C THR A 88 7.69 11.52 -0.66
N TYR A 89 7.23 12.62 -0.11
CA TYR A 89 8.04 13.81 0.14
C TYR A 89 8.95 13.60 1.32
N LEU A 90 10.25 13.78 1.10
CA LEU A 90 11.20 14.06 2.17
C LEU A 90 11.26 15.57 2.38
N ILE A 91 11.09 15.98 3.63
CA ILE A 91 11.10 17.39 4.03
C ILE A 91 12.42 17.65 4.73
N VAL A 92 13.15 18.69 4.31
CA VAL A 92 14.33 19.14 5.05
C VAL A 92 13.89 20.22 6.05
N ASN A 93 14.14 19.98 7.33
CA ASN A 93 13.81 20.91 8.41
C ASN A 93 14.64 22.21 8.29
N SER A 94 14.23 23.25 9.03
CA SER A 94 14.97 24.52 9.11
C SER A 94 16.40 24.37 9.66
N GLU A 95 16.65 23.31 10.42
CA GLU A 95 17.98 22.97 10.96
C GLU A 95 18.93 22.38 9.91
N GLY A 96 18.42 22.10 8.70
CA GLY A 96 19.19 21.46 7.62
C GLY A 96 19.33 19.95 7.78
N ASP A 97 18.51 19.32 8.61
CA ASP A 97 18.39 17.85 8.70
C ASP A 97 17.08 17.36 8.06
N ILE A 98 17.01 16.07 7.73
CA ILE A 98 15.81 15.41 7.23
C ILE A 98 14.79 15.34 8.36
N GLY A 99 13.54 15.74 8.07
CA GLY A 99 12.44 15.68 9.01
C GLY A 99 12.06 14.26 9.40
N GLU A 100 11.55 14.09 10.62
CA GLU A 100 11.17 12.79 11.20
C GLU A 100 9.97 12.14 10.50
N PHE A 101 9.24 12.90 9.69
CA PHE A 101 8.11 12.41 8.92
C PHE A 101 8.22 12.78 7.44
N GLY A 102 7.71 11.88 6.60
CA GLY A 102 7.48 12.09 5.18
C GLY A 102 5.98 12.18 4.88
N LEU A 103 5.64 12.81 3.75
CA LEU A 103 4.26 12.92 3.29
C LEU A 103 4.05 12.11 2.02
N ASN A 104 3.08 11.21 2.01
CA ASN A 104 2.68 10.54 0.77
C ASN A 104 2.12 11.59 -0.21
N ALA A 105 2.70 11.68 -1.40
CA ALA A 105 2.33 12.67 -2.39
C ALA A 105 1.06 12.31 -3.17
N ILE A 106 0.48 11.12 -2.95
CA ILE A 106 -0.73 10.66 -3.62
C ILE A 106 -1.95 11.41 -3.06
N CYS A 107 -2.65 12.12 -3.94
CA CYS A 107 -3.89 12.82 -3.62
C CYS A 107 -4.98 11.83 -3.18
N THR A 108 -5.56 12.06 -2.01
CA THR A 108 -6.64 11.23 -1.43
C THR A 108 -7.97 11.32 -2.18
N HIS A 109 -8.08 12.20 -3.18
CA HIS A 109 -9.27 12.29 -4.04
C HIS A 109 -9.29 11.16 -5.09
N LEU A 110 -8.31 11.13 -6.00
CA LEU A 110 -8.27 10.22 -7.16
C LEU A 110 -6.84 9.74 -7.52
N GLY A 111 -5.84 9.98 -6.67
CA GLY A 111 -4.51 9.40 -6.85
C GLY A 111 -3.48 10.21 -7.64
N CYS A 112 -3.77 11.45 -8.05
CA CYS A 112 -2.76 12.33 -8.67
C CYS A 112 -1.61 12.64 -7.69
N VAL A 113 -0.37 12.75 -8.18
CA VAL A 113 0.76 13.25 -7.37
C VAL A 113 0.59 14.76 -7.15
N VAL A 114 0.61 15.19 -5.89
CA VAL A 114 0.37 16.58 -5.48
C VAL A 114 1.70 17.32 -5.38
N PRO A 115 2.01 18.28 -6.27
CA PRO A 115 3.21 19.09 -6.18
C PRO A 115 3.17 20.04 -4.97
N TRP A 116 4.35 20.36 -4.46
CA TRP A 116 4.54 21.45 -3.51
C TRP A 116 4.57 22.80 -4.24
N ASP A 117 3.74 23.75 -3.82
CA ASP A 117 3.80 25.15 -4.26
C ASP A 117 4.45 25.98 -3.14
N SER A 118 5.72 26.34 -3.36
CA SER A 118 6.51 27.15 -2.43
C SER A 118 6.04 28.61 -2.35
N GLY A 119 5.37 29.13 -3.38
CA GLY A 119 4.80 30.48 -3.37
C GLY A 119 3.56 30.56 -2.48
N ALA A 120 2.75 29.50 -2.44
CA ALA A 120 1.55 29.41 -1.61
C ALA A 120 1.77 28.75 -0.24
N ASN A 121 2.95 28.15 0.01
CA ASN A 121 3.25 27.30 1.17
C ASN A 121 2.21 26.18 1.38
N LYS A 122 1.77 25.57 0.27
CA LYS A 122 0.75 24.51 0.26
C LYS A 122 1.05 23.48 -0.80
N PHE A 123 0.56 22.27 -0.59
CA PHE A 123 0.47 21.29 -1.67
C PHE A 123 -0.80 21.55 -2.47
N ILE A 124 -0.69 21.78 -3.78
CA ILE A 124 -1.84 22.10 -4.63
C ILE A 124 -1.95 21.06 -5.75
N CYS A 125 -3.00 20.25 -5.70
CA CYS A 125 -3.24 19.19 -6.67
C CYS A 125 -3.68 19.79 -8.02
N PRO A 126 -2.94 19.56 -9.12
CA PRO A 126 -3.26 20.16 -10.41
C PRO A 126 -4.52 19.58 -11.06
N CYS A 127 -4.97 18.40 -10.60
CA CYS A 127 -6.11 17.70 -11.20
C CYS A 127 -7.46 18.37 -10.85
N HIS A 128 -7.71 18.62 -9.57
CA HIS A 128 -9.01 19.13 -9.08
C HIS A 128 -8.86 20.24 -8.02
N GLY A 129 -7.65 20.74 -7.79
CA GLY A 129 -7.40 21.86 -6.88
C GLY A 129 -7.50 21.52 -5.39
N SER A 130 -7.38 20.26 -4.99
CA SER A 130 -7.21 19.89 -3.57
C SER A 130 -5.96 20.56 -3.01
N GLN A 131 -6.10 21.24 -1.88
CA GLN A 131 -5.03 21.95 -1.20
C GLN A 131 -4.76 21.30 0.14
N TYR A 132 -3.49 21.10 0.45
CA TYR A 132 -3.02 20.62 1.75
C TYR A 132 -2.03 21.62 2.35
N ASP A 133 -1.99 21.72 3.67
CA ASP A 133 -1.05 22.59 4.37
C ASP A 133 0.38 22.03 4.32
N THR A 134 1.33 22.73 4.95
CA THR A 134 2.74 22.31 5.08
C THR A 134 2.90 20.93 5.72
N ASN A 135 1.94 20.44 6.48
CA ASN A 135 1.96 19.14 7.14
C ASN A 135 1.14 18.10 6.37
N GLY A 136 0.58 18.44 5.20
CA GLY A 136 -0.25 17.55 4.39
C GLY A 136 -1.70 17.39 4.89
N LYS A 137 -2.15 18.22 5.84
CA LYS A 137 -3.56 18.25 6.26
C LYS A 137 -4.41 18.90 5.19
N VAL A 138 -5.57 18.32 4.88
CA VAL A 138 -6.49 18.91 3.90
C VAL A 138 -6.99 20.29 4.36
N VAL A 139 -6.88 21.28 3.48
CA VAL A 139 -7.31 22.67 3.71
C VAL A 139 -8.52 23.01 2.85
N ARG A 140 -8.52 22.56 1.59
CA ARG A 140 -9.57 22.87 0.61
C ARG A 140 -9.63 21.81 -0.48
N GLY A 141 -10.78 21.73 -1.15
CA GLY A 141 -10.97 20.94 -2.38
C GLY A 141 -11.69 19.62 -2.10
N PRO A 142 -11.82 18.77 -3.14
CA PRO A 142 -12.65 17.55 -3.06
C PRO A 142 -11.97 16.38 -2.33
N ALA A 143 -10.73 16.53 -1.86
CA ALA A 143 -10.03 15.50 -1.10
C ALA A 143 -10.75 15.22 0.24
N PRO A 144 -11.16 13.97 0.53
CA PRO A 144 -11.88 13.65 1.76
C PRO A 144 -10.97 13.56 2.99
N LEU A 145 -9.67 13.28 2.79
CA LEU A 145 -8.71 12.95 3.85
C LEU A 145 -7.38 13.68 3.64
N SER A 146 -6.64 13.88 4.72
CA SER A 146 -5.26 14.41 4.70
C SER A 146 -4.27 13.42 4.08
N LEU A 147 -3.14 13.89 3.53
CA LEU A 147 -2.09 13.03 2.99
C LEU A 147 -1.55 12.07 4.06
N ALA A 148 -1.23 10.84 3.69
CA ALA A 148 -0.70 9.85 4.63
C ALA A 148 0.70 10.23 5.12
N LEU A 149 1.00 9.92 6.38
CA LEU A 149 2.33 10.10 6.97
C LEU A 149 3.13 8.80 6.89
N ALA A 150 4.45 8.95 6.85
CA ALA A 150 5.40 7.88 7.08
C ALA A 150 6.50 8.37 8.02
N HIS A 151 7.01 7.51 8.90
CA HIS A 151 8.21 7.84 9.68
C HIS A 151 9.42 7.80 8.75
N VAL A 152 10.32 8.75 8.93
CA VAL A 152 11.60 8.81 8.22
C VAL A 152 12.69 8.71 9.27
N ASP A 153 13.40 7.60 9.24
CA ASP A 153 14.56 7.34 10.09
C ASP A 153 15.82 7.35 9.21
N VAL A 154 16.96 7.69 9.80
CA VAL A 154 18.26 7.57 9.14
C VAL A 154 19.10 6.57 9.92
N ASP A 155 19.47 5.48 9.27
CA ASP A 155 20.29 4.40 9.83
C ASP A 155 21.54 4.21 8.95
N ASP A 156 22.74 4.32 9.54
CA ASP A 156 24.03 4.23 8.82
C ASP A 156 24.09 5.02 7.49
N ASP A 157 23.60 6.27 7.50
CA ASP A 157 23.48 7.17 6.34
C ASP A 157 22.37 6.81 5.33
N ALA A 158 21.70 5.66 5.46
CA ALA A 158 20.56 5.29 4.64
C ALA A 158 19.26 5.89 5.18
N VAL A 159 18.45 6.50 4.30
CA VAL A 159 17.13 7.02 4.67
C VAL A 159 16.11 5.88 4.59
N LEU A 160 15.51 5.53 5.72
CA LEU A 160 14.51 4.48 5.86
C LEU A 160 13.12 5.09 6.08
N VAL A 161 12.15 4.63 5.31
CA VAL A 161 10.75 5.02 5.45
C VAL A 161 9.99 3.89 6.12
N LYS A 162 9.29 4.19 7.23
CA LYS A 162 8.49 3.24 8.01
C LYS A 162 7.03 3.66 8.05
N GLN A 163 6.14 2.67 8.20
CA GLN A 163 4.71 2.92 8.31
C GLN A 163 4.40 3.74 9.57
N TRP A 164 3.71 4.86 9.41
CA TRP A 164 3.15 5.61 10.54
C TRP A 164 1.92 4.89 11.09
N SER A 165 1.96 4.50 12.36
CA SER A 165 0.88 3.74 13.03
C SER A 165 0.37 4.40 14.31
N GLU A 166 1.09 5.38 14.83
CA GLU A 166 0.66 6.19 15.97
C GLU A 166 -0.35 7.27 15.56
N THR A 167 -0.90 7.98 16.55
CA THR A 167 -1.89 9.05 16.35
C THR A 167 -1.38 10.11 15.38
N ASP A 168 -2.23 10.54 14.45
CA ASP A 168 -1.88 11.62 13.52
C ASP A 168 -1.79 12.94 14.29
N PHE A 169 -0.59 13.49 14.42
CA PHE A 169 -0.33 14.73 15.16
C PHE A 169 -1.06 15.97 14.58
N ARG A 170 -1.59 15.89 13.35
CA ARG A 170 -2.25 17.02 12.65
C ARG A 170 -3.75 17.09 12.93
N THR A 171 -4.36 15.95 13.25
CA THR A 171 -5.80 15.81 13.53
C THR A 171 -6.09 15.32 14.94
N ASN A 172 -5.10 14.74 15.64
CA ASN A 172 -5.26 14.02 16.91
C ASN A 172 -6.22 12.82 16.81
N GLU A 173 -6.30 12.21 15.64
CA GLU A 173 -7.14 11.04 15.35
C GLU A 173 -6.27 9.84 14.96
N ASN A 174 -6.88 8.65 14.88
CA ASN A 174 -6.19 7.46 14.39
C ASN A 174 -5.85 7.62 12.89
N PRO A 175 -4.66 7.16 12.45
CA PRO A 175 -4.25 7.26 11.06
C PRO A 175 -5.17 6.44 10.16
N TRP A 176 -5.76 7.06 9.14
CA TRP A 176 -6.71 6.39 8.24
C TRP A 176 -6.05 5.41 7.26
N TRP A 177 -4.73 5.48 7.10
CA TRP A 177 -3.93 4.71 6.14
C TRP A 177 -3.25 3.47 6.73
N ALA A 178 -3.31 3.29 8.05
CA ALA A 178 -2.75 2.14 8.76
C ALA A 178 -3.70 0.94 8.68
#